data_AF-A0A0Q3HBX2-F1
#
_entry.id   AF-A0A0Q3HBX2-F1
#
_cell.length_a   1.000
_cell.length_b   1.000
_cell.length_c   1.000
_cell.angle_alpha   90.00
_cell.angle_beta   90.00
_cell.angle_gamma   90.00
#
_symmetry.space_group_name_H-M   'P 1'
#
loop_
_entity.id
_entity.type
_entity.pdbx_description
1 polymer ?
#
loop_
_entity_poly.entity_id
_entity_poly.type
_entity_poly.pdbx_seq_one_letter_code
_entity_poly.pdbx_strand_id
1 'polypeptide(L)'
;MAAVLFFLLVLALATSNDPAVAATGGNDDPPDLIIVNLQGHGTDKSSVALQKHDISIAGFTNGSGHWHTFLPGHDHLVPLPTPLPFGSSYNDLIGGLVNLPGVPLGREAMLQAVRVLSAYDPASTADDVKSLKRALASLTVMLCEAQRLEPISETVSRGWKSGAHVAAEHLPYIDHWDTMSYEIIHANRTGKWNGPFIEMLKKSANIHSQEEALAVVKLLFLPRFNKKGTN
;
A
#
# COMPACT_ATOMS: atom_id res chain seq x y z
N MET A 1 20.00 -14.51 -18.77
CA MET A 1 19.69 -13.08 -18.62
C MET A 1 18.30 -12.86 -19.15
N ALA A 2 17.30 -12.83 -18.27
CA ALA A 2 15.89 -12.82 -18.64
C ALA A 2 15.23 -11.57 -18.04
N ALA A 3 14.83 -10.67 -18.95
CA ALA A 3 13.73 -9.73 -18.85
C ALA A 3 13.36 -9.22 -17.44
N VAL A 4 14.09 -8.21 -16.97
CA VAL A 4 13.60 -7.23 -15.98
C VAL A 4 12.52 -6.38 -16.68
N LEU A 5 11.31 -6.93 -16.80
CA LEU A 5 10.18 -6.25 -17.42
C LEU A 5 9.45 -5.43 -16.34
N PHE A 6 9.88 -4.17 -16.22
CA PHE A 6 9.05 -2.99 -15.97
C PHE A 6 7.82 -3.20 -15.06
N PHE A 7 8.05 -3.15 -13.74
CA PHE A 7 7.06 -2.63 -12.78
C PHE A 7 7.67 -1.43 -12.03
N LEU A 8 8.37 -0.56 -12.78
CA LEU A 8 8.27 0.86 -12.45
C LEU A 8 6.82 1.19 -12.74
N LEU A 9 6.08 1.54 -11.69
CA LEU A 9 4.94 2.41 -11.82
C LEU A 9 5.38 3.51 -12.79
N VAL A 10 4.96 3.44 -14.06
CA VAL A 10 5.05 4.58 -14.96
C VAL A 10 4.12 5.56 -14.29
N LEU A 11 4.72 6.44 -13.51
CA LEU A 11 4.15 7.68 -13.04
C LEU A 11 3.70 8.36 -14.33
N ALA A 12 2.45 8.12 -14.73
CA ALA A 12 1.82 8.88 -15.77
C ALA A 12 1.72 10.29 -15.21
N LEU A 13 2.75 11.09 -15.49
CA LEU A 13 2.59 12.50 -15.78
C LEU A 13 1.56 12.57 -16.90
N ALA A 14 0.28 12.48 -16.54
CA ALA A 14 -0.79 12.97 -17.36
C ALA A 14 -0.68 14.49 -17.29
N THR A 15 0.13 15.03 -18.19
CA THR A 15 -0.12 16.34 -18.77
C THR A 15 -1.49 16.27 -19.45
N SER A 16 -2.56 16.51 -18.70
CA SER A 16 -3.84 16.93 -19.27
C SER A 16 -4.11 18.32 -18.75
N ASN A 17 -3.92 19.29 -19.63
CA ASN A 17 -4.44 20.64 -19.49
C ASN A 17 -5.92 20.57 -19.10
N ASP A 18 -6.23 20.93 -17.86
CA ASP A 18 -7.43 21.68 -17.48
C ASP A 18 -7.22 22.29 -16.07
N PRO A 19 -7.80 23.48 -15.79
CA PRO A 19 -7.22 24.45 -14.87
C PRO A 19 -7.63 24.24 -13.41
N ALA A 20 -6.67 24.50 -12.51
CA ALA A 20 -6.83 24.97 -11.13
C ALA A 20 -7.83 24.24 -10.21
N VAL A 21 -7.31 23.32 -9.40
CA VAL A 21 -7.70 23.29 -7.97
C VAL A 21 -6.66 24.13 -7.24
N ALA A 22 -7.06 25.38 -6.97
CA ALA A 22 -6.28 26.32 -6.20
C ALA A 22 -6.14 25.81 -4.76
N ALA A 23 -4.93 25.39 -4.40
CA ALA A 23 -4.51 25.33 -3.01
C ALA A 23 -4.35 26.77 -2.51
N THR A 24 -5.23 27.22 -1.63
CA THR A 24 -5.03 28.44 -0.87
C THR A 24 -5.09 28.13 0.62
N GLY A 25 -3.93 28.15 1.27
CA GLY A 25 -3.83 28.38 2.71
C GLY A 25 -2.70 27.67 3.46
N GLY A 26 -1.47 28.21 3.39
CA GLY A 26 -0.54 28.27 4.53
C GLY A 26 0.37 27.06 4.82
N ASN A 27 1.70 27.31 4.73
CA ASN A 27 2.86 26.43 4.90
C ASN A 27 3.09 25.42 3.76
N ASP A 28 4.10 25.75 2.95
CA ASP A 28 4.63 25.01 1.79
C ASP A 28 5.17 23.62 2.13
N ASP A 29 4.29 22.65 2.40
CA ASP A 29 4.56 21.25 2.11
C ASP A 29 3.49 20.74 1.12
N PRO A 30 3.89 20.15 -0.02
CA PRO A 30 2.94 19.52 -0.93
C PRO A 30 2.20 18.40 -0.21
N PRO A 31 0.94 18.10 -0.59
CA PRO A 31 0.13 17.11 0.12
C PRO A 31 0.87 15.76 0.25
N ASP A 32 0.84 15.18 1.45
CA ASP A 32 1.56 13.96 1.88
C ASP A 32 1.02 12.66 1.20
N LEU A 33 0.27 12.78 0.08
CA LEU A 33 -0.41 11.69 -0.61
C LEU A 33 0.07 11.54 -2.07
N ILE A 34 0.17 10.30 -2.53
CA ILE A 34 0.36 9.91 -3.93
C ILE A 34 -0.98 9.38 -4.45
N ILE A 35 -1.52 10.00 -5.49
CA ILE A 35 -2.79 9.57 -6.08
C ILE A 35 -2.51 8.63 -7.25
N VAL A 36 -3.05 7.41 -7.16
CA VAL A 36 -2.99 6.39 -8.21
C VAL A 36 -4.36 6.28 -8.87
N ASN A 37 -4.44 6.63 -10.15
CA ASN A 37 -5.67 6.48 -10.93
C ASN A 37 -5.78 5.07 -11.50
N LEU A 38 -6.91 4.43 -11.26
CA LEU A 38 -7.21 3.07 -11.69
C LEU A 38 -8.35 3.08 -12.71
N GLN A 39 -8.11 2.44 -13.85
CA GLN A 39 -9.08 2.28 -14.92
C GLN A 39 -9.50 0.82 -15.03
N GLY A 40 -10.81 0.58 -14.89
CA GLY A 40 -11.44 -0.72 -15.03
C GLY A 40 -12.05 -0.93 -16.42
N HIS A 41 -12.98 -1.87 -16.51
CA HIS A 41 -13.75 -2.10 -17.73
C HIS A 41 -14.86 -1.06 -17.92
N GLY A 42 -15.12 -0.68 -19.17
CA GLY A 42 -16.18 0.28 -19.49
C GLY A 42 -15.95 1.62 -18.81
N THR A 43 -16.90 2.03 -17.96
CA THR A 43 -16.86 3.28 -17.20
C THR A 43 -16.29 3.14 -15.80
N ASP A 44 -15.91 1.92 -15.37
CA ASP A 44 -15.39 1.67 -14.03
C ASP A 44 -14.06 2.42 -13.85
N LYS A 45 -14.03 3.29 -12.84
CA LYS A 45 -12.84 4.07 -12.48
C LYS A 45 -12.82 4.34 -10.98
N SER A 46 -11.62 4.45 -10.45
CA SER A 46 -11.38 4.82 -9.06
C SER A 46 -9.98 5.41 -8.94
N SER A 47 -9.75 6.25 -7.94
CA SER A 47 -8.42 6.69 -7.55
C SER A 47 -8.13 6.18 -6.15
N VAL A 48 -6.90 5.76 -5.89
CA VAL A 48 -6.43 5.35 -4.55
C VAL A 48 -5.41 6.38 -4.08
N ALA A 49 -5.57 6.87 -2.85
CA ALA A 49 -4.59 7.72 -2.20
C ALA A 49 -3.64 6.87 -1.36
N LEU A 50 -2.34 6.98 -1.63
CA LEU A 50 -1.29 6.33 -0.85
C LEU A 50 -0.56 7.37 0.00
N GLN A 51 -0.27 7.07 1.25
CA GLN A 51 0.53 7.92 2.11
C GLN A 51 1.99 7.89 1.65
N LYS A 52 2.61 9.06 1.44
CA LYS A 52 3.95 9.14 0.87
C LYS A 52 5.04 8.51 1.74
N HIS A 53 4.85 8.48 3.06
CA HIS A 53 5.89 8.07 4.00
C HIS A 53 6.00 6.55 4.18
N ASP A 54 4.90 5.81 4.01
CA ASP A 54 4.87 4.35 4.19
C ASP A 54 4.13 3.61 3.07
N ILE A 55 3.66 4.33 2.05
CA ILE A 55 2.87 3.86 0.90
C ILE A 55 1.59 3.10 1.26
N SER A 56 1.04 3.31 2.46
CA SER A 56 -0.24 2.72 2.89
C SER A 56 -1.43 3.41 2.22
N ILE A 57 -2.53 2.67 1.99
CA ILE A 57 -3.76 3.26 1.45
C ILE A 57 -4.42 4.15 2.51
N ALA A 58 -4.61 5.42 2.19
CA ALA A 58 -5.35 6.39 3.01
C ALA A 58 -6.86 6.42 2.68
N GLY A 59 -7.20 6.11 1.43
CA GLY A 59 -8.58 6.14 0.94
C GLY A 59 -8.68 5.91 -0.55
N PHE A 60 -9.89 5.97 -1.08
CA PHE A 60 -10.18 5.82 -2.50
C PHE A 60 -11.36 6.69 -2.94
N THR A 61 -11.52 6.88 -4.26
CA THR A 61 -12.73 7.47 -4.83
C THR A 61 -13.65 6.41 -5.41
N ASN A 62 -14.96 6.57 -5.27
CA ASN A 62 -15.90 5.82 -6.09
C ASN A 62 -16.01 6.40 -7.52
N GLY A 63 -16.91 5.87 -8.35
CA GLY A 63 -17.06 6.24 -9.75
C GLY A 63 -17.50 7.70 -9.99
N SER A 64 -18.12 8.34 -8.99
CA SER A 64 -18.47 9.77 -9.05
C SER A 64 -17.30 10.69 -8.70
N GLY A 65 -16.18 10.12 -8.21
CA GLY A 65 -15.03 10.89 -7.72
C GLY A 65 -15.12 11.27 -6.25
N HIS A 66 -16.12 10.76 -5.51
CA HIS A 66 -16.28 11.04 -4.09
C HIS A 66 -15.29 10.24 -3.24
N TRP A 67 -14.62 10.90 -2.30
CA TRP A 67 -13.58 10.28 -1.48
C TRP A 67 -14.13 9.53 -0.27
N HIS A 68 -13.61 8.32 -0.06
CA HIS A 68 -13.83 7.49 1.11
C HIS A 68 -12.49 7.18 1.78
N THR A 69 -12.35 7.51 3.07
CA THR A 69 -11.04 7.49 3.76
C THR A 69 -11.04 6.64 5.03
N PHE A 70 -9.86 6.09 5.35
CA PHE A 70 -9.61 5.39 6.61
C PHE A 70 -9.22 6.35 7.75
N LEU A 71 -8.74 7.55 7.42
CA LEU A 71 -8.16 8.48 8.38
C LEU A 71 -9.13 9.61 8.70
N PRO A 72 -9.48 9.83 9.99
CA PRO A 72 -10.00 11.11 10.42
C PRO A 72 -8.89 12.19 10.33
N GLY A 73 -9.28 13.45 10.07
CA GLY A 73 -8.37 14.60 10.15
C GLY A 73 -7.51 14.88 8.92
N HIS A 74 -7.71 14.16 7.81
CA HIS A 74 -7.08 14.43 6.51
C HIS A 74 -8.02 15.17 5.56
N ASP A 75 -9.07 15.79 6.11
CA ASP A 75 -10.12 16.54 5.40
C ASP A 75 -9.57 17.74 4.61
N HIS A 76 -8.35 18.17 4.93
CA HIS A 76 -7.60 19.21 4.22
C HIS A 76 -6.85 18.67 2.98
N LEU A 77 -6.63 17.36 2.88
CA LEU A 77 -5.89 16.73 1.77
C LEU A 77 -6.80 16.20 0.66
N VAL A 78 -8.05 15.88 0.99
CA VAL A 78 -9.08 15.45 0.04
C VAL A 78 -10.37 16.19 0.34
N PRO A 79 -11.09 16.74 -0.67
CA PRO A 79 -12.31 17.50 -0.42
C PRO A 79 -13.44 16.62 0.13
N LEU A 80 -14.01 17.00 1.28
CA LEU A 80 -15.23 16.43 1.86
C LEU A 80 -15.26 14.88 1.93
N PRO A 81 -14.26 14.23 2.54
CA PRO A 81 -14.20 12.77 2.57
C PRO A 81 -15.32 12.19 3.44
N THR A 82 -15.81 11.00 3.06
CA THR A 82 -16.65 10.18 3.92
C THR A 82 -15.80 9.11 4.61
N PRO A 83 -15.72 9.09 5.96
CA PRO A 83 -14.99 8.06 6.67
C PRO A 83 -15.58 6.66 6.42
N LEU A 84 -14.70 5.67 6.22
CA LEU A 84 -15.10 4.27 6.16
C LEU A 84 -15.43 3.75 7.57
N PRO A 85 -16.44 2.88 7.72
CA PRO A 85 -16.85 2.35 9.03
C PRO A 85 -15.93 1.21 9.54
N PHE A 86 -14.72 1.09 9.01
CA PHE A 86 -13.73 0.05 9.33
C PHE A 86 -12.31 0.55 9.06
N GLY A 87 -11.32 -0.04 9.72
CA GLY A 87 -9.90 0.31 9.54
C GLY A 87 -9.26 -0.30 8.29
N SER A 88 -8.02 0.13 8.02
CA SER A 88 -7.22 -0.33 6.87
C SER A 88 -6.39 -1.59 7.13
N SER A 89 -6.38 -2.10 8.37
CA SER A 89 -5.55 -3.25 8.73
C SER A 89 -6.07 -4.55 8.10
N TYR A 90 -5.20 -5.55 7.89
CA TYR A 90 -5.65 -6.86 7.43
C TYR A 90 -6.65 -7.52 8.41
N ASN A 91 -6.59 -7.20 9.71
CA ASN A 91 -7.59 -7.62 10.69
C ASN A 91 -8.98 -7.05 10.35
N ASP A 92 -9.06 -5.75 10.05
CA ASP A 92 -10.32 -5.08 9.72
C ASP A 92 -10.86 -5.48 8.34
N LEU A 93 -9.97 -5.69 7.37
CA LEU A 93 -10.32 -5.98 5.98
C LEU A 93 -10.70 -7.45 5.76
N ILE A 94 -9.88 -8.38 6.25
CA ILE A 94 -10.02 -9.81 5.92
C ILE A 94 -9.98 -10.71 7.16
N GLY A 95 -10.08 -10.16 8.37
CA GLY A 95 -10.03 -10.94 9.61
C GLY A 95 -8.62 -11.41 9.99
N GLY A 96 -7.60 -10.84 9.36
CA GLY A 96 -6.20 -11.01 9.75
C GLY A 96 -5.27 -11.43 8.62
N LEU A 97 -3.97 -11.21 8.85
CA LEU A 97 -2.92 -11.48 7.87
C LEU A 97 -2.88 -12.95 7.42
N VAL A 98 -3.25 -13.88 8.30
CA VAL A 98 -3.36 -15.32 8.01
C VAL A 98 -4.33 -15.65 6.86
N ASN A 99 -5.29 -14.77 6.57
CA ASN A 99 -6.27 -14.95 5.50
C ASN A 99 -5.79 -14.41 4.14
N LEU A 100 -4.64 -13.73 4.10
CA LEU A 100 -4.09 -13.12 2.89
C LEU A 100 -3.78 -14.12 1.76
N PRO A 101 -3.34 -15.37 2.02
CA PRO A 101 -3.19 -16.37 0.97
C PRO A 101 -4.50 -16.70 0.23
N GLY A 102 -5.66 -16.38 0.82
CA GLY A 102 -6.97 -16.52 0.17
C GLY A 102 -7.43 -15.28 -0.61
N VAL A 103 -6.59 -14.26 -0.75
CA VAL A 103 -6.90 -13.03 -1.50
C VAL A 103 -6.34 -13.15 -2.92
N PRO A 104 -7.18 -13.07 -3.96
CA PRO A 104 -6.70 -13.17 -5.34
C PRO A 104 -5.94 -11.91 -5.75
N LEU A 105 -4.84 -12.11 -6.48
CA LEU A 105 -3.98 -11.07 -7.04
C LEU A 105 -3.88 -11.23 -8.56
N GLY A 106 -3.43 -10.16 -9.23
CA GLY A 106 -3.24 -10.12 -10.68
C GLY A 106 -4.27 -9.24 -11.38
N ARG A 107 -4.22 -9.22 -12.71
CA ARG A 107 -4.98 -8.29 -13.55
C ARG A 107 -6.49 -8.38 -13.33
N GLU A 108 -7.05 -9.58 -13.29
CA GLU A 108 -8.50 -9.76 -13.10
C GLU A 108 -8.95 -9.36 -11.69
N ALA A 109 -8.12 -9.62 -10.67
CA ALA A 109 -8.38 -9.16 -9.31
C ALA A 109 -8.32 -7.63 -9.21
N MET A 110 -7.36 -6.99 -9.88
CA MET A 110 -7.26 -5.53 -9.99
C MET A 110 -8.52 -4.94 -10.64
N LEU A 111 -8.95 -5.48 -11.78
CA LEU A 111 -10.14 -5.01 -12.49
C LEU A 111 -11.41 -5.17 -11.65
N GLN A 112 -11.56 -6.31 -10.98
CA GLN A 112 -12.66 -6.54 -10.06
C GLN A 112 -12.63 -5.57 -8.87
N ALA A 113 -11.45 -5.27 -8.33
CA ALA A 113 -11.30 -4.29 -7.26
C ALA A 113 -11.71 -2.89 -7.73
N VAL A 114 -11.27 -2.46 -8.92
CA VAL A 114 -11.68 -1.15 -9.49
C VAL A 114 -13.19 -1.08 -9.66
N ARG A 115 -13.84 -2.12 -10.16
CA ARG A 115 -15.29 -2.19 -10.29
C ARG A 115 -15.99 -2.03 -8.92
N VAL A 116 -15.51 -2.74 -7.91
CA VAL A 116 -16.08 -2.68 -6.54
C VAL A 116 -15.90 -1.30 -5.92
N LEU A 117 -14.72 -0.69 -6.03
CA LEU A 117 -14.47 0.66 -5.55
C LEU A 117 -15.34 1.68 -6.31
N SER A 118 -15.44 1.54 -7.63
CA SER A 118 -16.23 2.44 -8.47
C SER A 118 -17.72 2.42 -8.13
N ALA A 119 -18.27 1.24 -7.80
CA ALA A 119 -19.68 1.06 -7.46
C ALA A 119 -20.02 1.33 -5.98
N TYR A 120 -19.04 1.64 -5.14
CA TYR A 120 -19.27 1.80 -3.71
C TYR A 120 -20.17 3.01 -3.38
N ASP A 121 -21.18 2.74 -2.57
CA ASP A 121 -22.07 3.72 -1.96
C ASP A 121 -22.11 3.55 -0.43
N PRO A 122 -22.13 4.61 0.39
CA PRO A 122 -22.24 4.47 1.85
C PRO A 122 -23.46 3.68 2.35
N ALA A 123 -24.55 3.60 1.58
CA ALA A 123 -25.73 2.80 1.88
C ALA A 123 -25.63 1.34 1.35
N SER A 124 -24.44 0.91 0.94
CA SER A 124 -24.13 -0.45 0.51
C SER A 124 -24.52 -1.51 1.54
N THR A 125 -24.86 -2.71 1.07
CA THR A 125 -25.20 -3.84 1.94
C THR A 125 -23.98 -4.38 2.67
N ALA A 126 -24.20 -5.23 3.68
CA ALA A 126 -23.10 -5.90 4.39
C ALA A 126 -22.21 -6.75 3.46
N ASP A 127 -22.81 -7.40 2.44
CA ASP A 127 -22.08 -8.21 1.46
C ASP A 127 -21.24 -7.35 0.51
N ASP A 128 -21.75 -6.18 0.13
CA ASP A 128 -21.00 -5.19 -0.65
C ASP A 128 -19.80 -4.65 0.14
N VAL A 129 -19.98 -4.34 1.43
CA VAL A 129 -18.89 -3.92 2.32
C VAL A 129 -17.84 -5.02 2.47
N LYS A 130 -18.26 -6.29 2.58
CA LYS A 130 -17.33 -7.43 2.62
C LYS A 130 -16.54 -7.55 1.31
N SER A 131 -17.18 -7.33 0.18
CA SER A 131 -16.54 -7.31 -1.15
C SER A 131 -15.55 -6.16 -1.28
N LEU A 132 -15.92 -4.96 -0.80
CA LEU A 132 -15.06 -3.80 -0.73
C LEU A 132 -13.81 -4.06 0.10
N LYS A 133 -13.97 -4.63 1.30
CA LYS A 133 -12.84 -4.95 2.17
C LYS A 133 -11.85 -5.93 1.52
N ARG A 134 -12.35 -6.97 0.84
CA ARG A 134 -11.50 -7.92 0.09
C ARG A 134 -10.81 -7.25 -1.11
N ALA A 135 -11.51 -6.36 -1.82
CA ALA A 135 -10.93 -5.57 -2.91
C ALA A 135 -9.79 -4.67 -2.40
N LEU A 136 -10.00 -3.97 -1.30
CA LEU A 136 -8.98 -3.13 -0.65
C LEU A 136 -7.78 -3.94 -0.20
N ALA A 137 -7.98 -5.14 0.38
CA ALA A 137 -6.87 -6.02 0.73
C ALA A 137 -6.04 -6.45 -0.49
N SER A 138 -6.70 -6.77 -1.61
CA SER A 138 -6.01 -7.10 -2.88
C SER A 138 -5.19 -5.92 -3.41
N LEU A 139 -5.77 -4.72 -3.36
CA LEU A 139 -5.08 -3.48 -3.77
C LEU A 139 -3.90 -3.15 -2.85
N THR A 140 -4.02 -3.32 -1.54
CA THR A 140 -2.91 -3.13 -0.59
C THR A 140 -1.72 -4.03 -0.96
N VAL A 141 -1.97 -5.29 -1.30
CA VAL A 141 -0.88 -6.19 -1.73
C VAL A 141 -0.25 -5.74 -3.04
N MET A 142 -1.06 -5.43 -4.06
CA MET A 142 -0.56 -5.12 -5.39
C MET A 142 0.08 -3.73 -5.52
N LEU A 143 -0.37 -2.75 -4.74
CA LEU A 143 0.09 -1.36 -4.82
C LEU A 143 1.11 -1.02 -3.73
N CYS A 144 0.97 -1.60 -2.53
CA CYS A 144 1.80 -1.27 -1.37
C CYS A 144 2.83 -2.38 -1.12
N GLU A 145 2.39 -3.60 -0.80
CA GLU A 145 3.32 -4.66 -0.38
C GLU A 145 4.29 -5.07 -1.51
N ALA A 146 3.83 -5.05 -2.76
CA ALA A 146 4.67 -5.31 -3.93
C ALA A 146 5.76 -4.24 -4.16
N GLN A 147 5.61 -3.05 -3.59
CA GLN A 147 6.64 -2.00 -3.61
C GLN A 147 7.56 -2.09 -2.38
N ARG A 148 7.03 -2.57 -1.24
CA ARG A 148 7.78 -2.75 0.01
C ARG A 148 8.70 -3.96 -0.01
N LEU A 149 8.24 -5.07 -0.59
CA LEU A 149 8.85 -6.39 -0.43
C LEU A 149 9.08 -7.07 -1.78
N GLU A 150 10.31 -7.48 -2.04
CA GLU A 150 10.70 -8.12 -3.30
C GLU A 150 9.95 -9.45 -3.54
N PRO A 151 9.81 -10.37 -2.56
CA PRO A 151 9.07 -11.62 -2.78
C PRO A 151 7.60 -11.41 -3.18
N ILE A 152 6.97 -10.35 -2.68
CA ILE A 152 5.60 -9.99 -3.04
C ILE A 152 5.56 -9.37 -4.45
N SER A 153 6.53 -8.50 -4.76
CA SER A 153 6.72 -7.94 -6.10
C SER A 153 6.81 -9.03 -7.16
N GLU A 154 7.64 -10.05 -6.91
CA GLU A 154 7.81 -11.18 -7.82
C GLU A 154 6.54 -12.03 -7.94
N THR A 155 5.84 -12.26 -6.83
CA THR A 155 4.58 -13.02 -6.81
C THR A 155 3.52 -12.33 -7.70
N VAL A 156 3.33 -11.02 -7.52
CA VAL A 156 2.37 -10.23 -8.31
C VAL A 156 2.80 -10.16 -9.78
N SER A 157 4.09 -9.94 -10.06
CA SER A 157 4.61 -9.84 -11.42
C SER A 157 4.45 -11.15 -12.20
N ARG A 158 4.87 -12.29 -11.62
CA ARG A 158 4.74 -13.61 -12.25
C ARG A 158 3.29 -14.01 -12.46
N GLY A 159 2.42 -13.70 -11.49
CA GLY A 159 1.00 -14.01 -11.55
C GLY A 159 0.13 -12.97 -12.25
N TRP A 160 0.71 -11.90 -12.82
CA TRP A 160 -0.09 -10.75 -13.27
C TRP A 160 -1.19 -11.13 -14.27
N LYS A 161 -0.90 -12.05 -15.20
CA LYS A 161 -1.88 -12.50 -16.21
C LYS A 161 -2.69 -13.72 -15.77
N SER A 162 -2.08 -14.64 -15.01
CA SER A 162 -2.68 -15.94 -14.66
C SER A 162 -3.42 -15.95 -13.34
N GLY A 163 -3.27 -14.90 -12.53
CA GLY A 163 -3.64 -14.88 -11.12
C GLY A 163 -2.50 -15.35 -10.22
N ALA A 164 -2.48 -14.83 -9.00
CA ALA A 164 -1.54 -15.20 -7.93
C ALA A 164 -2.20 -15.09 -6.55
N HIS A 165 -1.52 -15.66 -5.55
CA HIS A 165 -1.83 -15.54 -4.13
C HIS A 165 -0.52 -15.38 -3.36
N VAL A 166 -0.56 -14.65 -2.24
CA VAL A 166 0.59 -14.55 -1.33
C VAL A 166 0.86 -15.92 -0.71
N ALA A 167 2.10 -16.39 -0.76
CA ALA A 167 2.51 -17.61 -0.08
C ALA A 167 2.50 -17.37 1.45
N ALA A 168 2.03 -18.37 2.21
CA ALA A 168 1.94 -18.25 3.69
C ALA A 168 3.30 -17.96 4.35
N GLU A 169 4.39 -18.42 3.75
CA GLU A 169 5.76 -18.16 4.19
C GLU A 169 6.20 -16.69 4.04
N HIS A 170 5.53 -15.91 3.19
CA HIS A 170 5.83 -14.47 3.03
C HIS A 170 5.06 -13.58 4.01
N LEU A 171 4.11 -14.12 4.78
CA LEU A 171 3.32 -13.32 5.72
C LEU A 171 4.19 -12.64 6.78
N PRO A 172 5.20 -13.29 7.40
CA PRO A 172 6.07 -12.61 8.35
C PRO A 172 6.84 -11.43 7.75
N TYR A 173 7.12 -11.43 6.45
CA TYR A 173 7.78 -10.29 5.79
C TYR A 173 6.87 -9.06 5.73
N ILE A 174 5.57 -9.28 5.51
CA ILE A 174 4.55 -8.23 5.54
C ILE A 174 4.39 -7.70 6.96
N ASP A 175 4.31 -8.60 7.96
CA ASP A 175 4.13 -8.23 9.36
C ASP A 175 5.32 -7.46 9.96
N HIS A 176 6.53 -7.70 9.44
CA HIS A 176 7.78 -7.15 10.00
C HIS A 176 8.54 -6.23 9.04
N TRP A 177 7.89 -5.71 8.00
CA TRP A 177 8.53 -4.81 7.03
C TRP A 177 9.17 -3.57 7.69
N ASP A 178 8.48 -2.97 8.65
CA ASP A 178 8.96 -1.81 9.41
C ASP A 178 10.18 -2.17 10.30
N THR A 179 10.14 -3.33 10.92
CA THR A 179 11.19 -3.87 11.79
C THR A 179 12.44 -4.19 10.98
N MET A 180 12.29 -4.87 9.84
CA MET A 180 13.41 -5.11 8.92
C MET A 180 14.01 -3.80 8.44
N SER A 181 13.17 -2.82 8.08
CA SER A 181 13.64 -1.49 7.67
C SER A 181 14.44 -0.80 8.78
N TYR A 182 13.95 -0.85 10.01
CA TYR A 182 14.65 -0.30 11.17
C TYR A 182 16.01 -0.96 11.39
N GLU A 183 16.09 -2.28 11.38
CA GLU A 183 17.33 -3.02 11.61
C GLU A 183 18.35 -2.80 10.50
N ILE A 184 17.91 -2.68 9.24
CA ILE A 184 18.77 -2.29 8.11
C ILE A 184 19.36 -0.88 8.33
N ILE A 185 18.52 0.09 8.71
CA ILE A 185 18.97 1.46 8.96
C ILE A 185 19.93 1.51 10.16
N HIS A 186 19.63 0.76 11.22
CA HIS A 186 20.49 0.65 12.39
C HIS A 186 21.85 0.05 12.00
N ALA A 187 21.88 -1.07 11.29
CA ALA A 187 23.10 -1.72 10.85
C ALA A 187 23.94 -0.83 9.92
N ASN A 188 23.31 -0.08 9.01
CA ASN A 188 24.00 0.90 8.17
C ASN A 188 24.63 2.04 8.98
N ARG A 189 24.05 2.43 10.12
CA ARG A 189 24.59 3.48 11.01
C ARG A 189 25.71 2.97 11.90
N THR A 190 25.62 1.73 12.39
CA THR A 190 26.56 1.17 13.37
C THR A 190 27.64 0.26 12.76
N GLY A 191 27.45 -0.15 11.51
CA GLY A 191 28.26 -1.17 10.83
C GLY A 191 28.04 -2.59 11.36
N LYS A 192 26.98 -2.84 12.14
CA LYS A 192 26.73 -4.15 12.78
C LYS A 192 25.26 -4.55 12.72
N TRP A 193 25.00 -5.78 12.29
CA TRP A 193 23.69 -6.43 12.39
C TRP A 193 23.49 -7.00 13.79
N ASN A 194 23.16 -6.11 14.74
CA ASN A 194 23.02 -6.48 16.15
C ASN A 194 22.00 -5.61 16.90
N GLY A 195 21.00 -5.06 16.20
CA GLY A 195 20.01 -4.21 16.83
C GLY A 195 18.99 -5.00 17.66
N PRO A 196 18.08 -4.28 18.34
CA PRO A 196 17.19 -4.83 19.36
C PRO A 196 16.21 -5.90 18.84
N PHE A 197 15.91 -5.94 17.54
CA PHE A 197 14.87 -6.80 16.97
C PHE A 197 15.41 -7.99 16.17
N ILE A 198 16.74 -8.18 16.06
CA ILE A 198 17.32 -9.26 15.25
C ILE A 198 16.85 -10.66 15.71
N GLU A 199 16.70 -10.90 17.02
CA GLU A 199 16.25 -12.19 17.55
C GLU A 199 14.77 -12.45 17.28
N MET A 200 13.97 -11.38 17.17
CA MET A 200 12.59 -11.48 16.74
C MET A 200 12.53 -11.84 15.27
N LEU A 201 13.22 -11.08 14.40
CA LEU A 201 13.27 -11.31 12.95
C LEU A 201 13.76 -12.72 12.61
N LYS A 202 14.75 -13.22 13.36
CA LYS A 202 15.24 -14.59 13.24
C LYS A 202 14.15 -15.64 13.51
N LYS A 203 13.33 -15.43 14.53
CA LYS A 203 12.29 -16.40 14.95
C LYS A 203 11.02 -16.31 14.12
N SER A 204 10.58 -15.10 13.78
CA SER A 204 9.30 -14.87 13.12
C SER A 204 9.40 -14.84 11.60
N ALA A 205 10.47 -14.25 11.05
CA ALA A 205 10.68 -14.08 9.61
C ALA A 205 11.86 -14.89 9.04
N ASN A 206 12.57 -15.65 9.88
CA ASN A 206 13.76 -16.40 9.47
C ASN A 206 14.84 -15.52 8.82
N ILE A 207 15.02 -14.30 9.32
CA ILE A 207 16.06 -13.34 8.88
C ILE A 207 17.19 -13.33 9.91
N HIS A 208 18.37 -13.79 9.50
CA HIS A 208 19.56 -13.96 10.34
C HIS A 208 20.63 -12.91 10.06
N SER A 209 20.56 -12.19 8.93
CA SER A 209 21.57 -11.20 8.56
C SER A 209 20.98 -9.96 7.86
N GLN A 210 21.82 -8.93 7.72
CA GLN A 210 21.47 -7.73 6.98
C GLN A 210 21.24 -8.01 5.50
N GLU A 211 22.05 -8.89 4.91
CA GLU A 211 21.96 -9.29 3.51
C GLU A 211 20.62 -9.99 3.21
N GLU A 212 20.18 -10.87 4.12
CA GLU A 212 18.86 -11.52 4.01
C GLU A 212 17.72 -10.50 4.10
N ALA A 213 17.81 -9.54 5.02
CA ALA A 213 16.82 -8.47 5.13
C ALA A 213 16.78 -7.59 3.86
N LEU A 214 17.93 -7.26 3.28
CA LEU A 214 18.04 -6.50 2.03
C LEU A 214 17.55 -7.28 0.80
N ALA A 215 17.60 -8.61 0.83
CA ALA A 215 17.01 -9.44 -0.22
C ALA A 215 15.47 -9.44 -0.18
N VAL A 216 14.89 -9.16 0.99
CA VAL A 216 13.43 -9.10 1.18
C VAL A 216 12.89 -7.67 1.02
N VAL A 217 13.53 -6.66 1.63
CA VAL A 217 13.04 -5.28 1.65
C VAL A 217 13.47 -4.51 0.40
N LYS A 218 12.47 -4.09 -0.39
CA LYS A 218 12.66 -3.30 -1.61
C LYS A 218 12.60 -1.80 -1.35
N LEU A 219 11.69 -1.37 -0.48
CA LEU A 219 11.55 0.02 -0.04
C LEU A 219 11.69 0.09 1.47
N LEU A 220 12.62 0.90 1.97
CA LEU A 220 12.82 1.08 3.41
C LEU A 220 11.77 2.03 3.97
N PHE A 221 11.16 1.64 5.09
CA PHE A 221 10.44 2.58 5.93
C PHE A 221 11.44 3.53 6.60
N LEU A 222 11.27 4.83 6.36
CA LEU A 222 12.04 5.88 7.01
C LEU A 222 11.13 6.57 8.03
N PRO A 223 11.26 6.26 9.34
CA PRO A 223 10.59 7.06 10.35
C PRO A 223 11.04 8.51 10.16
N ARG A 224 10.09 9.46 10.09
CA ARG A 224 10.43 10.89 10.21
C ARG A 224 11.08 11.07 11.58
N PHE A 225 12.41 10.99 11.64
CA PHE A 225 13.16 11.44 12.78
C PHE A 225 12.93 12.94 12.83
N ASN A 226 12.07 13.40 13.74
CA ASN A 226 11.96 14.82 14.03
C ASN A 226 13.39 15.31 14.28
N LYS A 227 13.88 16.20 13.41
CA LYS A 227 15.03 17.04 13.72
C LYS A 227 14.60 18.00 14.83
N LYS A 228 14.41 17.50 16.05
CA LYS A 228 14.60 18.31 17.25
C LYS A 228 16.08 18.25 17.57
N GLY A 229 16.84 18.97 16.75
CA GLY A 229 18.19 19.40 17.06
C GLY A 229 18.12 20.84 17.56
N THR A 230 18.67 21.02 18.75
CA THR A 230 19.46 22.19 19.17
C THR A 230 18.73 23.53 19.28
N ASN A 231 18.36 23.86 20.52
CA ASN A 231 19.02 24.93 21.27
C ASN A 231 19.14 24.50 22.74
#